data_AF-A0A819R5W0-F1
#
_entry.id   AF-A0A819R5W0-F1
#
_cell.length_a   1.000
_cell.length_b   1.000
_cell.length_c   1.000
_cell.angle_alpha   90.00
_cell.angle_beta   90.00
_cell.angle_gamma   90.00
#
_symmetry.space_group_name_H-M   'P 1'
#
loop_
_entity.id
_entity.type
_entity.pdbx_description
1 polymer ?
#
loop_
_entity_poly.entity_id
_entity_poly.type
_entity_poly.pdbx_seq_one_letter_code
_entity_poly.pdbx_strand_id
1 'polypeptide(L)'
;MAQHQQELSLQLGRIEVERDLFKQKLEEQKVDAQKHALIVRIDEWERDSINKIKEMAAETRQAVRSHIVDYLTQMESKLNPLTEQIRQIRNDDDILDTDIKKWKEELKQLNALLDNPFLLRIQQDAAPLVTKICLEVC
;
A
#
# COMPACT_ATOMS: atom_id res chain seq x y z
N MET A 1 67.60 26.27 4.23
CA MET A 1 67.89 24.94 3.65
C MET A 1 67.41 23.82 4.57
N ALA A 2 67.97 23.65 5.78
CA ALA A 2 67.58 22.57 6.70
C ALA A 2 66.09 22.62 7.16
N GLN A 3 65.58 23.80 7.54
CA GLN A 3 64.16 23.97 7.91
C GLN A 3 63.20 23.62 6.76
N HIS A 4 63.59 23.91 5.51
CA HIS A 4 62.77 23.61 4.34
C HIS A 4 62.68 22.10 4.08
N GLN A 5 63.79 21.36 4.23
CA GLN A 5 63.79 19.90 4.15
C GLN A 5 63.01 19.24 5.29
N GLN A 6 63.07 19.81 6.50
CA GLN A 6 62.31 19.32 7.64
C GLN A 6 60.80 19.49 7.44
N GLU A 7 60.37 20.63 6.89
CA GLU A 7 58.98 20.88 6.51
C GLU A 7 58.49 19.90 5.43
N LEU A 8 59.29 19.66 4.39
CA LEU A 8 58.96 18.67 3.34
C LEU A 8 58.83 17.26 3.91
N SER A 9 59.67 16.86 4.87
CA SER A 9 59.59 15.55 5.52
C SER A 9 58.30 15.40 6.34
N LEU A 10 57.84 16.47 7.00
CA LEU A 10 56.57 16.46 7.73
C LEU A 10 55.37 16.35 6.78
N GLN A 11 55.41 17.05 5.64
CA GLN A 11 54.38 16.96 4.62
C GLN A 11 54.32 15.57 3.99
N LEU A 12 55.47 14.95 3.70
CA LEU A 12 55.53 13.58 3.20
C LEU A 12 54.91 12.60 4.20
N GLY A 13 55.23 12.71 5.48
CA GLY A 13 54.65 11.86 6.52
C GLY A 13 53.11 12.01 6.62
N ARG A 14 52.57 13.21 6.41
CA ARG A 14 51.11 13.43 6.35
C ARG A 14 50.49 12.72 5.14
N ILE A 15 51.11 12.83 3.96
CA ILE A 15 50.66 12.17 2.74
C ILE A 15 50.68 10.64 2.91
N GLU A 16 51.69 10.09 3.57
CA GLU A 16 51.76 8.65 3.86
C GLU A 16 50.61 8.18 4.76
N VAL A 17 50.27 8.94 5.80
CA VAL A 17 49.12 8.66 6.66
C VAL A 17 47.80 8.76 5.89
N GLU A 18 47.61 9.79 5.06
CA GLU A 18 46.42 9.94 4.22
C GLU A 18 46.27 8.78 3.21
N ARG A 19 47.38 8.37 2.59
CA ARG A 19 47.41 7.20 1.70
C ARG A 19 46.99 5.92 2.44
N ASP A 20 47.49 5.70 3.65
CA ASP A 20 47.20 4.50 4.42
C ASP A 20 45.72 4.45 4.84
N LEU A 21 45.15 5.59 5.26
CA LEU A 21 43.72 5.73 5.52
C LEU A 21 42.88 5.48 4.27
N PHE A 22 43.29 6.01 3.12
CA PHE A 22 42.62 5.76 1.85
C PHE A 22 42.65 4.28 1.47
N LYS A 23 43.81 3.62 1.63
CA LYS A 23 43.96 2.18 1.36
C LYS A 23 43.05 1.35 2.27
N GLN A 24 42.97 1.69 3.55
CA GLN A 24 42.06 1.03 4.48
C GLN A 24 40.60 1.17 4.00
N LYS A 25 40.17 2.38 3.68
CA LYS A 25 38.80 2.64 3.19
C LYS A 25 38.49 1.90 1.88
N LEU A 26 39.48 1.79 0.99
CA LEU A 26 39.36 1.04 -0.26
C LEU A 26 39.17 -0.47 0.01
N GLU A 27 39.96 -1.05 0.91
CA GLU A 27 39.83 -2.46 1.27
C GLU A 27 38.50 -2.74 2.00
N GLU A 28 38.04 -1.84 2.86
CA GLU A 28 36.72 -1.94 3.50
C GLU A 28 35.58 -1.98 2.46
N GLN A 29 35.63 -1.14 1.42
CA GLN A 29 34.63 -1.16 0.35
C GLN A 29 34.71 -2.40 -0.55
N LYS A 30 35.91 -2.98 -0.73
CA LYS A 30 36.07 -4.25 -1.47
C LYS A 30 35.49 -5.44 -0.72
N VAL A 31 35.64 -5.44 0.62
CA VAL A 31 35.15 -6.54 1.48
C VAL A 31 33.64 -6.46 1.66
N ASP A 32 33.08 -5.25 1.80
CA ASP A 32 31.65 -5.05 2.04
C ASP A 32 31.05 -4.03 1.08
N ALA A 33 30.65 -4.53 -0.09
CA ALA A 33 29.96 -3.75 -1.10
C ALA A 33 28.59 -3.23 -0.64
N GLN A 34 27.98 -3.81 0.41
CA GLN A 34 26.68 -3.35 0.91
C GLN A 34 26.77 -1.98 1.58
N LYS A 35 27.94 -1.61 2.11
CA LYS A 35 28.20 -0.27 2.64
C LYS A 35 28.43 0.77 1.56
N HIS A 36 28.50 0.37 0.29
CA HIS A 36 28.68 1.32 -0.79
C HIS A 36 27.47 2.25 -0.88
N ALA A 37 27.72 3.56 -0.98
CA ALA A 37 26.65 4.57 -0.92
C ALA A 37 25.57 4.37 -1.99
N LEU A 38 25.93 3.86 -3.18
CA LEU A 38 24.96 3.53 -4.23
C LEU A 38 24.06 2.34 -3.86
N ILE A 39 24.60 1.33 -3.15
CA ILE A 39 23.80 0.17 -2.70
C ILE A 39 22.83 0.62 -1.62
N VAL A 40 23.30 1.39 -0.62
CA VAL A 40 22.43 1.98 0.40
C VAL A 40 21.30 2.78 -0.23
N ARG A 41 21.59 3.57 -1.27
CA ARG A 41 20.56 4.34 -2.00
C ARG A 41 19.56 3.45 -2.75
N ILE A 42 20.00 2.30 -3.27
CA ILE A 42 19.10 1.32 -3.90
C ILE A 42 18.19 0.70 -2.83
N ASP A 43 18.74 0.32 -1.67
CA ASP A 43 17.98 -0.27 -0.57
C ASP A 43 16.93 0.72 -0.02
N GLU A 44 17.30 1.99 0.11
CA GLU A 44 16.37 3.07 0.48
C GLU A 44 15.24 3.21 -0.54
N TRP A 45 15.58 3.26 -1.83
CA TRP A 45 14.59 3.33 -2.90
C TRP A 45 13.65 2.11 -2.91
N GLU A 46 14.17 0.90 -2.70
CA GLU A 46 13.37 -0.33 -2.64
C GLU A 46 12.38 -0.28 -1.48
N ARG A 47 12.87 0.04 -0.27
CA ARG A 47 12.04 0.14 0.93
C ARG A 47 10.92 1.16 0.75
N ASP A 48 11.24 2.35 0.27
CA ASP A 48 10.28 3.42 0.08
C ASP A 48 9.24 3.05 -0.98
N SER A 49 9.66 2.37 -2.04
CA SER A 49 8.78 1.87 -3.10
C SER A 49 7.79 0.82 -2.59
N ILE A 50 8.25 -0.13 -1.78
CA ILE A 50 7.40 -1.14 -1.13
C ILE A 50 6.39 -0.48 -0.20
N ASN A 51 6.82 0.52 0.58
CA ASN A 51 5.94 1.24 1.50
C ASN A 51 4.82 1.97 0.76
N LYS A 52 5.14 2.69 -0.33
CA LYS A 52 4.12 3.35 -1.17
C LYS A 52 3.09 2.38 -1.72
N ILE A 53 3.52 1.21 -2.19
CA ILE A 53 2.61 0.16 -2.69
C ILE A 53 1.71 -0.35 -1.56
N LYS A 54 2.27 -0.59 -0.37
CA LYS A 54 1.51 -1.07 0.79
C LYS A 54 0.48 -0.05 1.26
N GLU A 55 0.84 1.22 1.34
CA GLU A 55 -0.04 2.32 1.74
C GLU A 55 -1.23 2.43 0.77
N MET A 56 -0.95 2.56 -0.54
CA MET A 56 -1.98 2.64 -1.58
C MET A 56 -2.92 1.43 -1.54
N ALA A 57 -2.37 0.22 -1.37
CA ALA A 57 -3.17 -0.99 -1.25
C ALA A 57 -4.01 -1.03 0.03
N ALA A 58 -3.51 -0.49 1.14
CA ALA A 58 -4.26 -0.40 2.40
C ALA A 58 -5.44 0.58 2.26
N GLU A 59 -5.19 1.77 1.70
CA GLU A 59 -6.20 2.79 1.43
C GLU A 59 -7.31 2.25 0.51
N THR A 60 -6.91 1.60 -0.59
CA THR A 60 -7.86 1.02 -1.55
C THR A 60 -8.72 -0.08 -0.89
N ARG A 61 -8.11 -0.96 -0.09
CA ARG A 61 -8.87 -1.98 0.67
C ARG A 61 -9.82 -1.37 1.68
N GLN A 62 -9.42 -0.29 2.34
CA GLN A 62 -10.27 0.42 3.28
C GLN A 62 -11.48 1.05 2.58
N ALA A 63 -11.27 1.70 1.42
CA ALA A 63 -12.34 2.25 0.60
C ALA A 63 -13.35 1.16 0.18
N VAL A 64 -12.85 0.02 -0.33
CA VAL A 64 -13.69 -1.13 -0.69
C VAL A 64 -14.52 -1.62 0.51
N ARG A 65 -13.89 -1.77 1.68
CA ARG A 65 -14.59 -2.20 2.90
C ARG A 65 -15.69 -1.22 3.30
N SER A 66 -15.42 0.08 3.24
CA SER A 66 -16.42 1.11 3.56
C SER A 66 -17.63 0.98 2.65
N HIS A 67 -17.42 0.89 1.34
CA HIS A 67 -18.50 0.72 0.38
C HIS A 67 -19.29 -0.58 0.57
N ILE A 68 -18.63 -1.68 0.94
CA ILE A 68 -19.31 -2.94 1.28
C ILE A 68 -20.20 -2.74 2.51
N VAL A 69 -19.68 -2.12 3.58
CA VAL A 69 -20.44 -1.86 4.80
C VAL A 69 -21.65 -0.98 4.49
N ASP A 70 -21.46 0.13 3.78
CA ASP A 70 -22.54 1.06 3.41
C ASP A 70 -23.62 0.36 2.57
N TYR A 71 -23.21 -0.55 1.69
CA TYR A 71 -24.16 -1.34 0.90
C TYR A 71 -24.96 -2.32 1.75
N LEU A 72 -24.30 -3.05 2.64
CA LEU A 72 -24.96 -3.99 3.55
C LEU A 72 -25.93 -3.25 4.49
N THR A 73 -25.56 -2.08 5.00
CA THR A 73 -26.46 -1.24 5.81
C THR A 73 -27.68 -0.77 5.01
N GLN A 74 -27.53 -0.43 3.73
CA GLN A 74 -28.66 -0.11 2.85
C GLN A 74 -29.56 -1.32 2.57
N MET A 75 -29.01 -2.53 2.55
CA MET A 75 -29.81 -3.75 2.43
C MET A 75 -30.62 -4.01 3.70
N GLU A 76 -29.98 -3.87 4.86
CA GLU A 76 -30.64 -4.01 6.15
C GLU A 76 -31.79 -3.01 6.31
N SER A 77 -31.59 -1.75 5.90
CA SER A 77 -32.64 -0.74 5.93
C SER A 77 -33.82 -1.03 5.00
N LYS A 78 -33.60 -1.78 3.90
CA LYS A 78 -34.68 -2.27 3.02
C LYS A 78 -35.37 -3.53 3.58
N LEU A 79 -34.64 -4.35 4.34
CA LEU A 79 -35.18 -5.55 4.99
C LEU A 79 -36.05 -5.23 6.21
N ASN A 80 -35.74 -4.17 6.94
CA ASN A 80 -36.46 -3.79 8.16
C ASN A 80 -37.96 -3.50 7.94
N PRO A 81 -38.37 -2.71 6.92
CA PRO A 81 -39.79 -2.49 6.62
C PRO A 81 -40.52 -3.78 6.24
N LEU A 82 -39.84 -4.70 5.54
CA LEU A 82 -40.41 -6.00 5.17
C LEU A 82 -40.65 -6.86 6.42
N THR A 83 -39.67 -6.89 7.33
CA THR A 83 -39.78 -7.57 8.62
C THR A 83 -40.96 -7.04 9.44
N GLU A 84 -41.12 -5.72 9.48
CA GLU A 84 -42.20 -5.07 10.23
C GLU A 84 -43.58 -5.33 9.59
N GLN A 85 -43.70 -5.26 8.26
CA GLN A 85 -44.94 -5.62 7.53
C GLN A 85 -45.36 -7.06 7.81
N ILE A 86 -44.42 -8.01 7.76
CA ILE A 86 -44.69 -9.43 8.05
C ILE A 86 -45.16 -9.60 9.50
N ARG A 87 -44.55 -8.87 10.44
CA ARG A 87 -44.92 -8.93 11.86
C ARG A 87 -46.33 -8.38 12.10
N GLN A 88 -46.68 -7.25 11.48
CA GLN A 88 -47.99 -6.61 11.65
C GLN A 88 -49.12 -7.51 11.14
N ILE A 89 -49.03 -7.98 9.90
CA ILE A 89 -50.06 -8.83 9.30
C ILE A 89 -50.20 -10.17 10.04
N ARG A 90 -49.11 -10.72 10.58
CA ARG A 90 -49.18 -11.94 11.42
C ARG A 90 -49.95 -11.72 12.73
N ASN A 91 -49.99 -10.50 13.26
CA ASN A 91 -50.77 -10.17 14.45
C ASN A 91 -52.23 -9.83 14.13
N ASP A 92 -52.50 -9.37 12.92
CA ASP A 92 -53.85 -8.97 12.47
C ASP A 92 -54.67 -10.15 11.91
N ASP A 93 -54.08 -11.35 11.77
CA ASP A 93 -54.69 -12.61 11.29
C ASP A 93 -55.35 -12.56 9.88
N ASP A 94 -55.17 -11.46 9.13
CA ASP A 94 -55.71 -11.24 7.78
C ASP A 94 -54.62 -11.37 6.71
N ILE A 95 -54.08 -12.59 6.56
CA ILE A 95 -53.02 -12.88 5.59
C ILE A 95 -53.63 -13.11 4.20
N LEU A 96 -53.33 -12.21 3.25
CA LEU A 96 -53.71 -12.41 1.84
C LEU A 96 -52.59 -13.08 1.03
N ASP A 97 -52.97 -13.93 0.07
CA ASP A 97 -52.01 -14.58 -0.85
C ASP A 97 -51.21 -13.55 -1.69
N THR A 98 -51.79 -12.36 -1.91
CA THR A 98 -51.10 -11.23 -2.55
C THR A 98 -49.93 -10.71 -1.74
N ASP A 99 -50.04 -10.67 -0.40
CA ASP A 99 -48.97 -10.17 0.48
C ASP A 99 -47.80 -11.16 0.53
N ILE A 100 -48.12 -12.47 0.62
CA ILE A 100 -47.11 -13.53 0.56
C ILE A 100 -46.33 -13.49 -0.75
N LYS A 101 -47.02 -13.28 -1.89
CA LYS A 101 -46.37 -13.16 -3.20
C LYS A 101 -45.47 -11.93 -3.28
N LYS A 102 -45.94 -10.78 -2.78
CA LYS A 102 -45.16 -9.53 -2.73
C LYS A 102 -43.88 -9.71 -1.92
N TRP A 103 -43.96 -10.23 -0.70
CA TRP A 103 -42.80 -10.41 0.17
C TRP A 103 -41.79 -11.42 -0.38
N LYS A 104 -42.26 -12.50 -1.02
CA LYS A 104 -41.37 -13.45 -1.71
C LYS A 104 -40.58 -12.78 -2.83
N GLU A 105 -41.21 -11.91 -3.61
CA GLU A 105 -40.55 -11.20 -4.70
C GLU A 105 -39.56 -10.15 -4.15
N GLU A 106 -39.93 -9.40 -3.11
CA GLU A 106 -39.02 -8.45 -2.46
C GLU A 106 -37.79 -9.14 -1.84
N LEU A 107 -37.97 -10.29 -1.18
CA LEU A 107 -36.85 -11.11 -0.69
C LEU A 107 -35.96 -11.62 -1.82
N LYS A 108 -36.56 -12.06 -2.94
CA LYS A 108 -35.80 -12.52 -4.10
C LYS A 108 -34.95 -11.41 -4.71
N GLN A 109 -35.49 -10.19 -4.77
CA GLN A 109 -34.75 -9.02 -5.24
C GLN A 109 -33.62 -8.63 -4.30
N LEU A 110 -33.86 -8.61 -2.98
CA LEU A 110 -32.81 -8.37 -1.98
C LEU A 110 -31.70 -9.43 -2.06
N ASN A 111 -32.06 -10.69 -2.26
CA ASN A 111 -31.09 -11.78 -2.40
C ASN A 111 -30.26 -11.64 -3.68
N ALA A 112 -30.89 -11.29 -4.81
CA ALA A 112 -30.18 -11.04 -6.06
C ALA A 112 -29.22 -9.86 -5.97
N LEU A 113 -29.58 -8.81 -5.23
CA LEU A 113 -28.70 -7.68 -4.94
C LEU A 113 -27.53 -8.10 -4.04
N LEU A 114 -27.75 -9.00 -3.07
CA LEU A 114 -26.70 -9.50 -2.17
C LEU A 114 -25.68 -10.35 -2.94
N ASP A 115 -26.15 -11.20 -3.84
CA ASP A 115 -25.32 -12.11 -4.63
C ASP A 115 -24.52 -11.37 -5.74
N ASN A 116 -24.95 -10.17 -6.14
CA ASN A 116 -24.27 -9.39 -7.16
C ASN A 116 -24.11 -7.90 -6.77
N PRO A 117 -23.14 -7.58 -5.88
CA PRO A 117 -22.78 -6.21 -5.59
C PRO A 117 -22.01 -5.62 -6.79
N PHE A 118 -22.73 -5.10 -7.79
CA PHE A 118 -22.19 -4.36 -8.95
C PHE A 118 -21.41 -3.08 -8.59
N LEU A 119 -21.05 -2.86 -7.33
CA LEU A 119 -20.76 -1.52 -6.79
C LEU A 119 -19.39 -0.99 -7.12
N LEU A 120 -18.41 -1.86 -7.37
CA LEU A 120 -17.01 -1.43 -7.45
C LEU A 120 -16.28 -2.09 -8.62
N ARG A 121 -15.52 -1.27 -9.33
CA ARG A 121 -14.57 -1.72 -10.35
C ARG A 121 -13.19 -1.24 -9.95
N ILE A 122 -12.23 -2.17 -9.90
CA ILE A 122 -10.82 -1.82 -9.77
C ILE A 122 -10.34 -1.35 -11.15
N GLN A 123 -9.72 -0.17 -11.18
CA GLN A 123 -9.06 0.38 -12.36
C GLN A 123 -7.59 0.64 -12.03
N GLN A 124 -6.75 0.62 -13.06
CA GLN A 124 -5.33 0.95 -12.94
C GLN A 124 -5.11 2.34 -13.54
N ASP A 125 -4.41 3.19 -12.79
CA ASP A 125 -3.94 4.48 -13.31
C ASP A 125 -2.74 4.26 -14.24
N ALA A 126 -2.59 5.12 -15.24
CA ALA A 126 -1.45 5.15 -16.14
C ALA A 126 -0.20 5.76 -15.48
N ALA A 127 -0.37 6.56 -14.43
CA ALA A 127 0.75 7.18 -13.71
C ALA A 127 1.52 6.14 -12.86
N PRO A 128 2.86 6.07 -12.97
CA PRO A 128 3.64 5.14 -12.18
C PRO A 128 3.69 5.56 -10.71
N LEU A 129 3.29 4.66 -9.82
CA LEU A 129 3.40 4.85 -8.37
C LEU A 129 4.87 4.88 -7.90
N VAL A 130 5.73 4.12 -8.57
CA VAL A 130 7.16 3.97 -8.26
C VAL A 130 7.99 4.32 -9.49
N THR A 131 8.96 5.22 -9.33
CA THR A 131 9.89 5.61 -10.39
C THR A 131 11.02 4.60 -10.50
N LYS A 132 11.36 4.18 -11.73
CA LYS A 132 12.49 3.28 -11.98
C LYS A 132 13.83 3.93 -11.64
N ILE A 133 14.69 3.23 -10.90
CA ILE A 133 16.11 3.59 -10.74
C ILE A 133 16.97 2.83 -11.76
N CYS A 134 17.96 3.49 -12.34
CA CYS A 134 18.87 2.91 -13.34
C CYS A 134 20.31 3.24 -12.96
N LEU A 135 21.23 2.32 -13.24
CA LEU A 135 22.65 2.58 -13.21
C LEU A 135 23.07 3.14 -14.58
N GLU A 136 23.75 4.27 -14.58
CA GLU A 136 24.41 4.83 -15.76
C GLU A 136 25.92 4.85 -15.47
N VAL A 137 26.70 4.28 -16.39
CA VAL A 137 28.16 4.29 -16.31
C VAL A 137 28.65 5.28 -17.36
N CYS A 138 29.18 6.40 -16.90
CA CYS A 138 29.75 7.45 -17.74
C CYS A 138 31.12 7.08 -18.31
#